data_AF-A0A2P2E5S0-F1
#
_entry.id   AF-A0A2P2E5S0-F1
#
_cell.length_a   1.000
_cell.length_b   1.000
_cell.length_c   1.000
_cell.angle_alpha   90.00
_cell.angle_beta   90.00
_cell.angle_gamma   90.00
#
_symmetry.space_group_name_H-M   'P 1'
#
loop_
_entity.id
_entity.type
_entity.pdbx_description
1 polymer ?
#
loop_
_entity_poly.entity_id
_entity_poly.type
_entity_poly.pdbx_seq_one_letter_code
_entity_poly.pdbx_strand_id
1 'polypeptide(L)'
;MADGTKIEWTDATWNPITGCSVISPGCTNCYAMRLAGTRLQHHPSRAGLTQPSKAGPVWNGKVRFNQDWLDQPLRWKRPRMIFVCAHGDLFAENVPDEWIDKVFAVMALAPQHTFQVLTKRPERMREYLSGRRAESGLPMPPLWHIGMTRDDPSWQDTMDWPLPNVWLGVSVEDQTRADERIPILLDTPAAVRWISAEPLLGPVDLENVDMYPFMDRLRGAPRLEPNCPTWPTMRYDTLRGHLKGPDEINLPRLDWVVAGGESGQGARPTYLNWVRLLRDQCADAGVAFHFKQWGEWSPVKLWFDDDDHSGGAASAIAGCCDKPEAHTASQECLFRQDDQWVHWPQVQANSAIGARRIGKAAAGRTLDGVIHDAYPCRERG
;
A
#
# COMPACT_ATOMS: atom_id res chain seq x y z
N MET A 1 10.09 16.16 6.09
CA MET A 1 8.71 16.31 5.59
C MET A 1 8.79 17.25 4.41
N ALA A 2 7.94 17.09 3.40
CA ALA A 2 8.08 17.86 2.17
C ALA A 2 6.71 18.20 1.56
N ASP A 3 6.53 19.49 1.28
CA ASP A 3 5.61 20.00 0.25
C ASP A 3 6.34 19.77 -1.08
N GLY A 4 6.01 18.68 -1.80
CA GLY A 4 6.81 18.14 -2.91
C GLY A 4 7.55 16.85 -2.57
N THR A 5 6.82 15.75 -2.46
CA THR A 5 7.37 14.40 -2.22
C THR A 5 7.80 13.70 -3.51
N LYS A 6 8.69 12.70 -3.40
CA LYS A 6 9.05 11.77 -4.49
C LYS A 6 8.21 10.49 -4.47
N ILE A 7 7.06 10.54 -3.80
CA ILE A 7 6.08 9.47 -3.78
C ILE A 7 5.04 9.84 -4.81
N GLU A 8 4.95 9.04 -5.85
CA GLU A 8 4.37 9.48 -7.11
C GLU A 8 2.85 9.61 -7.12
N TRP A 9 2.20 8.99 -6.14
CA TRP A 9 0.75 8.98 -5.98
C TRP A 9 0.24 10.05 -4.98
N THR A 10 1.09 10.97 -4.52
CA THR A 10 0.74 11.98 -3.52
C THR A 10 1.55 13.27 -3.68
N ASP A 11 0.99 14.42 -3.29
CA ASP A 11 1.63 15.73 -3.43
C ASP A 11 2.54 16.06 -2.24
N ALA A 12 2.14 15.61 -1.06
CA ALA A 12 2.80 15.94 0.20
C ALA A 12 2.79 14.76 1.19
N THR A 13 3.70 14.80 2.15
CA THR A 13 3.72 13.85 3.27
C THR A 13 3.52 14.58 4.58
N TRP A 14 2.64 14.06 5.43
CA TRP A 14 2.40 14.55 6.78
C TRP A 14 2.73 13.45 7.79
N ASN A 15 3.62 13.74 8.74
CA ASN A 15 4.14 12.74 9.67
C ASN A 15 3.84 13.13 11.13
N PRO A 16 2.57 13.09 11.56
CA PRO A 16 2.20 13.38 12.95
C PRO A 16 2.78 12.35 13.93
N ILE A 17 3.15 11.17 13.44
CA ILE A 17 3.98 10.21 14.17
C ILE A 17 5.17 9.73 13.35
N THR A 18 6.11 9.03 14.00
CA THR A 18 7.20 8.30 13.34
C THR A 18 7.56 7.07 14.16
N GLY A 19 7.94 5.97 13.49
CA GLY A 19 8.19 4.68 14.12
C GLY A 19 6.96 3.78 14.14
N CYS A 20 7.21 2.46 14.19
CA CYS A 20 6.23 1.39 14.29
C CYS A 20 6.95 0.09 14.71
N SER A 21 6.34 -1.08 14.46
CA SER A 21 6.97 -2.40 14.60
C SER A 21 6.93 -3.18 13.27
N VAL A 22 7.86 -4.14 13.11
CA VAL A 22 7.94 -5.05 11.96
C VAL A 22 6.88 -6.15 12.14
N ILE A 23 5.93 -6.25 11.21
CA ILE A 23 4.80 -7.20 11.32
C ILE A 23 4.57 -8.05 10.06
N SER A 24 5.35 -7.84 9.00
CA SER A 24 5.23 -8.65 7.77
C SER A 24 6.52 -8.64 6.94
N PRO A 25 6.67 -9.56 5.97
CA PRO A 25 7.81 -9.57 5.06
C PRO A 25 8.01 -8.29 4.24
N GLY A 26 6.98 -7.45 4.06
CA GLY A 26 7.13 -6.13 3.42
C GLY A 26 7.95 -5.14 4.26
N CYS A 27 8.08 -5.38 5.57
CA CYS A 27 8.84 -4.52 6.47
C CYS A 27 10.36 -4.79 6.44
N THR A 28 10.81 -5.92 5.87
CA THR A 28 12.22 -6.36 5.90
C THR A 28 13.18 -5.29 5.39
N ASN A 29 12.86 -4.64 4.26
CA ASN A 29 13.69 -3.58 3.67
C ASN A 29 13.05 -2.19 3.78
N CYS A 30 12.29 -1.95 4.85
CA CYS A 30 11.53 -0.71 5.04
C CYS A 30 12.43 0.55 4.90
N TYR A 31 12.11 1.41 3.93
CA TYR A 31 12.89 2.61 3.67
C TYR A 31 12.88 3.59 4.85
N ALA A 32 11.74 3.71 5.55
CA ALA A 32 11.60 4.61 6.69
C ALA A 32 12.45 4.15 7.87
N MET A 33 12.51 2.83 8.10
CA MET A 33 13.34 2.19 9.11
C MET A 33 14.82 2.46 8.86
N ARG A 34 15.27 2.24 7.62
CA ARG A 34 16.64 2.52 7.21
C ARG A 34 16.97 4.00 7.35
N LEU A 35 16.07 4.88 6.92
CA LEU A 35 16.26 6.32 7.01
C LEU A 35 16.38 6.80 8.47
N ALA A 36 15.51 6.30 9.35
CA ALA A 36 15.49 6.63 10.76
C ALA A 36 16.74 6.11 11.49
N GLY A 37 17.21 4.90 11.19
CA GLY A 37 18.39 4.32 11.83
C GLY A 37 19.73 4.65 11.18
N THR A 38 19.76 5.50 10.15
CA THR A 38 21.00 5.95 9.51
C THR A 38 21.04 7.48 9.40
N ARG A 39 20.67 8.04 8.25
CA ARG A 39 20.78 9.46 7.92
C ARG A 39 20.04 10.38 8.90
N LEU A 40 18.94 9.92 9.50
CA LEU A 40 18.14 10.70 10.44
C LEU A 40 18.24 10.21 11.90
N GLN A 41 19.21 9.35 12.24
CA GLN A 41 19.31 8.73 13.57
C GLN A 41 19.44 9.72 14.73
N HIS A 42 19.95 10.92 14.48
CA HIS A 42 20.08 11.98 15.48
C HIS A 42 18.98 13.05 15.38
N HIS A 43 18.10 12.96 14.39
CA HIS A 43 17.00 13.92 14.26
C HIS A 43 15.99 13.68 15.40
N PRO A 44 15.53 14.71 16.15
CA PRO A 44 14.66 14.54 17.31
C PRO A 44 13.42 13.67 17.06
N SER A 45 12.83 13.77 15.87
CA SER A 45 11.66 12.98 15.48
C SER A 45 11.95 11.54 15.01
N ARG A 46 13.20 11.07 15.05
CA ARG A 46 13.61 9.69 14.69
C ARG A 46 14.57 9.05 15.68
N ALA A 47 15.24 9.86 16.51
CA ALA A 47 16.21 9.40 17.48
C ALA A 47 15.60 8.38 18.46
N GLY A 48 16.31 7.24 18.58
CA GLY A 48 15.95 6.15 19.50
C GLY A 48 14.78 5.27 19.07
N LEU A 49 14.32 5.36 17.81
CA LEU A 49 13.22 4.53 17.29
C LEU A 49 13.68 3.23 16.62
N THR A 50 14.98 3.10 16.36
CA THR A 50 15.57 1.90 15.77
C THR A 50 16.67 1.32 16.65
N GLN A 51 16.91 0.04 16.51
CA GLN A 51 18.05 -0.68 17.08
C GLN A 51 18.93 -1.28 15.98
N PRO A 52 20.25 -1.37 16.16
CA PRO A 52 21.13 -2.00 15.17
C PRO A 52 20.89 -3.52 15.08
N SER A 53 21.07 -4.08 13.89
CA SER A 53 21.10 -5.53 13.64
C SER A 53 22.13 -5.85 12.56
N LYS A 54 22.40 -7.14 12.33
CA LYS A 54 23.29 -7.60 11.23
C LYS A 54 22.81 -7.15 9.85
N ALA A 55 21.49 -7.02 9.66
CA ALA A 55 20.88 -6.62 8.40
C ALA A 55 20.63 -5.10 8.29
N GLY A 56 21.13 -4.31 9.24
CA GLY A 56 20.88 -2.87 9.35
C GLY A 56 19.91 -2.51 10.48
N PRO A 57 19.46 -1.26 10.56
CA PRO A 57 18.58 -0.82 11.64
C PRO A 57 17.20 -1.48 11.54
N VAL A 58 16.65 -1.84 12.70
CA VAL A 58 15.30 -2.42 12.84
C VAL A 58 14.47 -1.55 13.76
N TRP A 59 13.18 -1.33 13.44
CA TRP A 59 12.27 -0.63 14.33
C TRP A 59 12.17 -1.33 15.69
N ASN A 60 12.18 -0.58 16.79
CA ASN A 60 12.10 -1.12 18.15
C ASN A 60 10.70 -1.11 18.75
N GLY A 61 9.67 -0.83 17.94
CA GLY A 61 8.27 -0.74 18.39
C GLY A 61 7.86 0.57 19.03
N LYS A 62 8.80 1.48 19.34
CA LYS A 62 8.48 2.81 19.88
C LYS A 62 7.90 3.72 18.79
N VAL A 63 7.02 4.60 19.22
CA VAL A 63 6.45 5.65 18.38
C VAL A 63 6.83 7.01 18.95
N ARG A 64 7.20 7.93 18.06
CA ARG A 64 7.39 9.35 18.38
C ARG A 64 6.17 10.13 17.91
N PHE A 65 5.58 10.91 18.81
CA PHE A 65 4.52 11.86 18.52
C PHE A 65 5.12 13.22 18.18
N ASN A 66 4.85 13.73 16.97
CA ASN A 66 5.43 14.96 16.45
C ASN A 66 4.43 16.13 16.60
N GLN A 67 4.25 16.62 17.83
CA GLN A 67 3.27 17.67 18.15
C GLN A 67 3.44 18.93 17.30
N ASP A 68 4.68 19.37 17.06
CA ASP A 68 4.98 20.59 16.28
C ASP A 68 4.50 20.52 14.83
N TRP A 69 4.16 19.33 14.35
CA TRP A 69 3.78 19.04 12.97
C TRP A 69 2.31 18.63 12.84
N LEU A 70 1.58 18.53 13.95
CA LEU A 70 0.20 18.04 13.99
C LEU A 70 -0.73 18.93 13.15
N ASP A 71 -0.67 20.25 13.31
CA ASP A 71 -1.53 21.22 12.62
C ASP A 71 -1.02 21.60 11.22
N GLN A 72 0.04 20.96 10.71
CA GLN A 72 0.66 21.30 9.43
C GLN A 72 -0.35 21.37 8.25
N PRO A 73 -1.28 20.41 8.08
CA PRO A 73 -2.28 20.49 7.02
C PRO A 73 -3.16 21.74 7.07
N LEU A 74 -3.47 22.24 8.27
CA LEU A 74 -4.30 23.44 8.43
C LEU A 74 -3.62 24.70 7.86
N ARG A 75 -2.29 24.69 7.76
CA ARG A 75 -1.50 25.81 7.24
C ARG A 75 -1.42 25.80 5.71
N TRP A 76 -1.82 24.71 5.05
CA TRP A 76 -1.76 24.57 3.60
C TRP A 76 -3.06 25.05 2.93
N LYS A 77 -2.97 26.16 2.19
CA LYS A 77 -4.15 26.76 1.53
C LYS A 77 -4.58 26.04 0.25
N ARG A 78 -3.65 25.48 -0.52
CA ARG A 78 -3.95 24.82 -1.80
C ARG A 78 -4.34 23.35 -1.57
N PRO A 79 -5.37 22.82 -2.26
CA PRO A 79 -5.69 21.40 -2.23
C PRO A 79 -4.46 20.52 -2.51
N ARG A 80 -4.38 19.40 -1.80
CA ARG A 80 -3.27 18.45 -1.84
C ARG A 80 -3.81 17.05 -1.59
N MET A 81 -3.26 16.07 -2.29
CA MET A 81 -3.24 14.68 -1.86
C MET A 81 -2.11 14.51 -0.83
N ILE A 82 -2.42 14.06 0.38
CA ILE A 82 -1.47 13.98 1.50
C ILE A 82 -1.33 12.55 1.98
N PHE A 83 -0.13 11.98 1.89
CA PHE A 83 0.17 10.70 2.52
C PHE A 83 0.45 10.86 4.01
N VAL A 84 -0.40 10.26 4.84
CA VAL A 84 -0.34 10.32 6.30
C VAL A 84 0.60 9.24 6.83
N CYS A 85 1.52 9.64 7.72
CA CYS A 85 2.50 8.77 8.38
C CYS A 85 3.47 8.05 7.43
N ALA A 86 4.05 8.76 6.47
CA ALA A 86 5.04 8.19 5.55
C ALA A 86 6.19 7.43 6.24
N HIS A 87 6.58 7.82 7.47
CA HIS A 87 7.62 7.16 8.27
C HIS A 87 7.10 6.46 9.54
N GLY A 88 5.84 6.03 9.57
CA GLY A 88 5.23 5.33 10.71
C GLY A 88 4.01 4.54 10.28
N ASP A 89 3.21 4.14 11.25
CA ASP A 89 1.90 3.53 11.02
C ASP A 89 0.95 4.10 12.08
N LEU A 90 -0.07 4.84 11.64
CA LEU A 90 -0.98 5.57 12.55
C LEU A 90 -1.68 4.64 13.54
N PHE A 91 -1.83 3.37 13.18
CA PHE A 91 -2.51 2.36 13.98
C PHE A 91 -1.52 1.38 14.62
N ALA A 92 -0.26 1.77 14.79
CA ALA A 92 0.70 1.01 15.60
C ALA A 92 0.20 0.84 17.04
N GLU A 93 0.59 -0.27 17.68
CA GLU A 93 0.05 -0.73 18.97
C GLU A 93 0.24 0.31 20.09
N ASN A 94 1.31 1.10 20.00
CA ASN A 94 1.66 2.13 20.98
C ASN A 94 1.11 3.53 20.65
N VAL A 95 0.18 3.65 19.69
CA VAL A 95 -0.52 4.91 19.38
C VAL A 95 -1.84 4.95 20.15
N PRO A 96 -1.98 5.87 21.13
CA PRO A 96 -3.21 5.99 21.92
C PRO A 96 -4.33 6.63 21.09
N ASP A 97 -5.58 6.28 21.41
CA ASP A 97 -6.78 6.77 20.69
C ASP A 97 -6.86 8.30 20.68
N GLU A 98 -6.47 8.96 21.77
CA GLU A 98 -6.46 10.42 21.91
C GLU A 98 -5.46 11.09 20.96
N TRP A 99 -4.42 10.36 20.53
CA TRP A 99 -3.53 10.87 19.49
C TRP A 99 -4.13 10.69 18.09
N ILE A 100 -4.81 9.57 17.85
CA ILE A 100 -5.51 9.32 16.58
C ILE A 100 -6.65 10.35 16.42
N ASP A 101 -7.35 10.73 17.50
CA ASP A 101 -8.28 11.88 17.51
C ASP A 101 -7.62 13.14 17.01
N LYS A 102 -6.42 13.39 17.57
CA LYS A 102 -5.45 14.40 17.16
C LYS A 102 -5.44 14.59 15.65
N VAL A 103 -5.09 13.49 15.02
CA VAL A 103 -4.83 13.39 13.59
C VAL A 103 -6.13 13.50 12.80
N PHE A 104 -7.19 12.78 13.19
CA PHE A 104 -8.48 12.84 12.51
C PHE A 104 -9.13 14.22 12.59
N ALA A 105 -8.97 14.95 13.70
CA ALA A 105 -9.53 16.30 13.85
C ALA A 105 -8.90 17.27 12.86
N VAL A 106 -7.58 17.19 12.69
CA VAL A 106 -6.88 17.96 11.65
C VAL A 106 -7.36 17.58 10.24
N MET A 107 -7.59 16.28 9.97
CA MET A 107 -8.09 15.85 8.67
C MET A 107 -9.49 16.38 8.38
N ALA A 108 -10.36 16.41 9.39
CA ALA A 108 -11.73 16.90 9.26
C ALA A 108 -11.78 18.43 9.06
N LEU A 109 -10.89 19.18 9.72
CA LEU A 109 -10.79 20.64 9.58
C LEU A 109 -10.05 21.11 8.32
N ALA A 110 -9.47 20.18 7.55
CA ALA A 110 -8.82 20.46 6.28
C ALA A 110 -9.56 19.79 5.11
N PRO A 111 -10.85 20.09 4.87
CA PRO A 111 -11.66 19.44 3.83
C PRO A 111 -11.14 19.73 2.41
N GLN A 112 -10.34 20.78 2.22
CA GLN A 112 -9.69 21.10 0.95
C GLN A 112 -8.61 20.07 0.56
N HIS A 113 -8.13 19.26 1.50
CA HIS A 113 -7.13 18.21 1.23
C HIS A 113 -7.76 16.84 1.16
N THR A 114 -7.05 15.91 0.53
CA THR A 114 -7.35 14.48 0.57
C THR A 114 -6.27 13.79 1.37
N PHE A 115 -6.64 13.03 2.38
CA PHE A 115 -5.71 12.30 3.23
C PHE A 115 -5.70 10.83 2.87
N GLN A 116 -4.55 10.33 2.45
CA GLN A 116 -4.33 8.91 2.18
C GLN A 116 -3.71 8.29 3.42
N VAL A 117 -4.48 7.47 4.12
CA VAL A 117 -4.04 6.72 5.31
C VAL A 117 -3.78 5.29 4.88
N LEU A 118 -2.57 4.79 5.15
CA LEU A 118 -2.16 3.43 4.84
C LEU A 118 -1.66 2.74 6.10
N THR A 119 -2.10 1.52 6.35
CA THR A 119 -1.67 0.73 7.50
C THR A 119 -1.41 -0.73 7.15
N LYS A 120 -0.66 -1.42 8.02
CA LYS A 120 -0.56 -2.89 8.04
C LYS A 120 -1.30 -3.50 9.24
N ARG A 121 -2.01 -2.69 10.04
CA ARG A 121 -2.77 -3.08 11.25
C ARG A 121 -4.26 -2.77 11.07
N PRO A 122 -4.93 -3.41 10.10
CA PRO A 122 -6.30 -3.09 9.78
C PRO A 122 -7.27 -3.37 10.93
N GLU A 123 -6.98 -4.32 11.82
CA GLU A 123 -7.79 -4.62 13.01
C GLU A 123 -7.88 -3.41 13.92
N ARG A 124 -6.74 -2.78 14.22
CA ARG A 124 -6.65 -1.60 15.07
C ARG A 124 -7.33 -0.38 14.43
N MET A 125 -7.16 -0.22 13.11
CA MET A 125 -7.86 0.80 12.33
C MET A 125 -9.38 0.60 12.41
N ARG A 126 -9.86 -0.62 12.18
CA ARG A 126 -11.28 -0.96 12.22
C ARG A 126 -11.87 -0.75 13.62
N GLU A 127 -11.20 -1.25 14.65
CA GLU A 127 -11.63 -1.09 16.05
C GLU A 127 -11.83 0.39 16.38
N TYR A 128 -10.84 1.22 16.06
CA TYR A 128 -10.90 2.66 16.26
C TYR A 128 -12.09 3.32 15.55
N LEU A 129 -12.29 3.01 14.26
CA LEU A 129 -13.29 3.65 13.41
C LEU A 129 -14.71 3.14 13.63
N SER A 130 -14.85 1.92 14.16
CA SER A 130 -16.15 1.29 14.42
C SER A 130 -16.61 1.44 15.87
N GLY A 131 -15.70 1.42 16.86
CA GLY A 131 -16.03 1.41 18.29
C GLY A 131 -16.60 2.73 18.82
N ARG A 132 -16.06 3.87 18.36
CA ARG A 132 -16.37 5.18 18.97
C ARG A 132 -17.75 5.74 18.68
N ARG A 133 -18.43 5.23 17.66
CA ARG A 133 -19.81 5.60 17.35
C ARG A 133 -20.82 4.99 18.34
N ALA A 134 -20.48 3.87 18.97
CA ALA A 134 -21.37 3.16 19.89
C ALA A 134 -21.38 3.77 21.30
N GLU A 135 -20.26 4.33 21.76
CA GLU A 135 -20.10 4.74 23.17
C GLU A 135 -20.38 6.23 23.43
N SER A 136 -20.12 7.12 22.45
CA SER A 136 -20.05 8.55 22.73
C SER A 136 -21.26 9.37 22.29
N GLY A 137 -22.06 8.91 21.32
CA GLY A 137 -23.17 9.70 20.74
C GLY A 137 -22.76 11.06 20.16
N LEU A 138 -21.46 11.34 20.05
CA LEU A 138 -20.86 12.61 19.64
C LEU A 138 -20.22 12.47 18.25
N PRO A 139 -20.08 13.57 17.49
CA PRO A 139 -19.32 13.56 16.25
C PRO A 139 -17.84 13.25 16.56
N MET A 140 -17.34 12.14 16.04
CA MET A 140 -15.92 11.86 15.96
C MET A 140 -15.31 12.70 14.83
N PRO A 141 -14.12 13.30 15.01
CA PRO A 141 -13.26 13.31 16.20
C PRO A 141 -13.61 14.45 17.18
N PRO A 142 -13.33 14.31 18.48
CA PRO A 142 -13.60 15.36 19.45
C PRO A 142 -12.69 16.56 19.19
N LEU A 143 -13.20 17.58 18.50
CA LEU A 143 -12.46 18.77 18.08
C LEU A 143 -11.83 19.53 19.28
N TRP A 144 -12.32 19.31 20.50
CA TRP A 144 -11.72 19.85 21.72
C TRP A 144 -10.31 19.33 22.01
N HIS A 145 -9.90 18.18 21.49
CA HIS A 145 -8.53 17.69 21.66
C HIS A 145 -7.48 18.55 20.95
N ILE A 146 -7.90 19.37 19.98
CA ILE A 146 -7.05 20.38 19.31
C ILE A 146 -7.40 21.81 19.73
N GLY A 147 -8.12 21.98 20.84
CA GLY A 147 -8.42 23.28 21.43
C GLY A 147 -9.63 24.00 20.84
N MET A 148 -10.42 23.36 19.97
CA MET A 148 -11.66 23.96 19.49
C MET A 148 -12.80 23.77 20.49
N THR A 149 -13.57 24.83 20.71
CA THR A 149 -14.81 24.79 21.49
C THR A 149 -16.00 25.02 20.57
N ARG A 150 -17.21 24.78 21.07
CA ARG A 150 -18.46 25.11 20.36
C ARG A 150 -18.59 26.57 19.95
N ASP A 151 -17.81 27.45 20.56
CA ASP A 151 -17.79 28.89 20.27
C ASP A 151 -16.87 29.23 19.07
N ASP A 152 -16.12 28.26 18.54
CA ASP A 152 -15.27 28.46 17.37
C ASP A 152 -16.15 28.64 16.10
N PRO A 153 -15.95 29.69 15.29
CA PRO A 153 -16.73 29.93 14.08
C PRO A 153 -16.66 28.80 13.03
N SER A 154 -15.66 27.93 13.12
CA SER A 154 -15.49 26.76 12.25
C SER A 154 -16.06 25.46 12.82
N TRP A 155 -16.70 25.52 14.00
CA TRP A 155 -17.37 24.38 14.62
C TRP A 155 -18.57 23.90 13.77
N GLN A 156 -18.62 22.60 13.49
CA GLN A 156 -19.74 21.95 12.81
C GLN A 156 -20.36 20.90 13.76
N ASP A 157 -21.65 21.02 14.03
CA ASP A 157 -22.37 20.11 14.95
C ASP A 157 -22.51 18.68 14.40
N THR A 158 -22.38 18.52 13.08
CA THR A 158 -22.37 17.23 12.40
C THR A 158 -21.27 17.24 11.34
N MET A 159 -20.28 16.37 11.48
CA MET A 159 -19.35 16.04 10.40
C MET A 159 -19.82 14.76 9.71
N ASP A 160 -19.74 14.73 8.37
CA ASP A 160 -20.02 13.52 7.61
C ASP A 160 -19.10 12.39 8.05
N TRP A 161 -19.68 11.22 8.33
CA TRP A 161 -18.93 10.02 8.70
C TRP A 161 -19.34 8.83 7.85
N PRO A 162 -18.37 8.13 7.22
CA PRO A 162 -16.92 8.39 7.21
C PRO A 162 -16.54 9.74 6.58
N LEU A 163 -15.41 10.33 7.00
CA LEU A 163 -14.93 11.59 6.44
C LEU A 163 -14.67 11.45 4.93
N PRO A 164 -15.34 12.22 4.05
CA PRO A 164 -15.26 12.04 2.59
C PRO A 164 -13.87 12.32 2.02
N ASN A 165 -13.06 13.10 2.74
CA ASN A 165 -11.71 13.45 2.35
C ASN A 165 -10.61 12.54 2.94
N VAL A 166 -10.98 11.49 3.68
CA VAL A 166 -10.04 10.52 4.26
C VAL A 166 -10.17 9.17 3.55
N TRP A 167 -9.10 8.77 2.87
CA TRP A 167 -9.00 7.52 2.12
C TRP A 167 -8.24 6.49 2.95
N LEU A 168 -8.90 5.39 3.27
CA LEU A 168 -8.35 4.36 4.14
C LEU A 168 -7.84 3.19 3.31
N GLY A 169 -6.63 2.74 3.61
CA GLY A 169 -6.05 1.64 2.87
C GLY A 169 -5.14 0.74 3.68
N VAL A 170 -4.89 -0.43 3.11
CA VAL A 170 -4.01 -1.46 3.67
C VAL A 170 -2.88 -1.78 2.71
N SER A 171 -1.68 -2.06 3.24
CA SER A 171 -0.63 -2.64 2.41
C SER A 171 -0.86 -4.15 2.24
N VAL A 172 -0.64 -4.68 1.03
CA VAL A 172 -0.71 -6.12 0.74
C VAL A 172 0.51 -6.54 -0.06
N GLU A 173 1.37 -7.40 0.48
CA GLU A 173 2.60 -7.79 -0.24
C GLU A 173 2.39 -8.98 -1.18
N ASP A 174 1.40 -9.81 -0.91
CA ASP A 174 1.07 -11.06 -1.59
C ASP A 174 -0.36 -11.49 -1.23
N GLN A 175 -0.84 -12.57 -1.86
CA GLN A 175 -2.20 -13.09 -1.65
C GLN A 175 -2.52 -13.34 -0.18
N THR A 176 -1.61 -13.93 0.60
CA THR A 176 -1.85 -14.20 2.03
C THR A 176 -2.20 -12.91 2.78
N ARG A 177 -1.46 -11.83 2.52
CA ARG A 177 -1.73 -10.54 3.17
C ARG A 177 -2.95 -9.83 2.60
N ALA A 178 -3.31 -10.10 1.34
CA ALA A 178 -4.57 -9.66 0.76
C ALA A 178 -5.77 -10.31 1.48
N ASP A 179 -5.74 -11.64 1.64
CA ASP A 179 -6.75 -12.43 2.34
C ASP A 179 -6.86 -12.05 3.82
N GLU A 180 -5.75 -11.72 4.48
CA GLU A 180 -5.77 -11.28 5.87
C GLU A 180 -6.37 -9.87 6.05
N ARG A 181 -6.06 -8.92 5.15
CA ARG A 181 -6.23 -7.48 5.41
C ARG A 181 -7.37 -6.81 4.65
N ILE A 182 -7.62 -7.21 3.41
CA ILE A 182 -8.68 -6.61 2.58
C ILE A 182 -10.06 -6.82 3.21
N PRO A 183 -10.41 -8.02 3.73
CA PRO A 183 -11.72 -8.19 4.34
C PRO A 183 -12.01 -7.22 5.49
N ILE A 184 -11.00 -6.95 6.32
CA ILE A 184 -11.09 -6.00 7.44
C ILE A 184 -11.29 -4.57 6.94
N LEU A 185 -10.59 -4.18 5.87
CA LEU A 185 -10.76 -2.88 5.22
C LEU A 185 -12.19 -2.72 4.65
N LEU A 186 -12.73 -3.76 4.00
CA LEU A 186 -14.09 -3.74 3.46
C LEU A 186 -15.14 -3.58 4.56
N ASP A 187 -14.91 -4.19 5.73
CA ASP A 187 -15.75 -4.05 6.93
C ASP A 187 -15.49 -2.74 7.73
N THR A 188 -14.49 -1.95 7.34
CA THR A 188 -14.19 -0.67 8.00
C THR A 188 -15.04 0.46 7.41
N PRO A 189 -15.61 1.37 8.23
CA PRO A 189 -16.26 2.59 7.73
C PRO A 189 -15.25 3.47 6.99
N ALA A 190 -15.37 3.55 5.67
CA ALA A 190 -14.49 4.32 4.80
C ALA A 190 -15.28 4.97 3.66
N ALA A 191 -14.91 6.20 3.30
CA ALA A 191 -15.44 6.86 2.11
C ALA A 191 -14.77 6.35 0.83
N VAL A 192 -13.46 6.06 0.91
CA VAL A 192 -12.66 5.42 -0.14
C VAL A 192 -11.81 4.34 0.48
N ARG A 193 -11.81 3.16 -0.13
CA ARG A 193 -11.00 1.99 0.24
C ARG A 193 -9.94 1.73 -0.80
N TRP A 194 -8.69 1.62 -0.38
CA TRP A 194 -7.59 1.37 -1.30
C TRP A 194 -6.57 0.38 -0.78
N ILE A 195 -5.82 -0.23 -1.68
CA ILE A 195 -4.67 -1.06 -1.31
C ILE A 195 -3.39 -0.50 -1.89
N SER A 196 -2.31 -0.68 -1.13
CA SER A 196 -0.95 -0.52 -1.63
C SER A 196 -0.32 -1.89 -1.72
N ALA A 197 -0.26 -2.42 -2.94
CA ALA A 197 0.43 -3.65 -3.27
C ALA A 197 1.95 -3.37 -3.39
N GLU A 198 2.55 -2.92 -2.28
CA GLU A 198 3.93 -2.40 -2.23
C GLU A 198 4.66 -2.75 -0.92
N PRO A 199 5.87 -3.36 -1.00
CA PRO A 199 6.42 -3.98 -2.21
C PRO A 199 5.56 -5.18 -2.63
N LEU A 200 5.34 -5.36 -3.94
CA LEU A 200 4.68 -6.54 -4.47
C LEU A 200 5.66 -7.72 -4.49
N LEU A 201 5.52 -8.62 -3.51
CA LEU A 201 6.39 -9.76 -3.25
C LEU A 201 5.82 -11.10 -3.76
N GLY A 202 4.54 -11.12 -4.11
CA GLY A 202 3.87 -12.28 -4.68
C GLY A 202 2.69 -11.87 -5.56
N PRO A 203 2.05 -12.83 -6.25
CA PRO A 203 0.82 -12.57 -6.99
C PRO A 203 -0.30 -12.18 -6.02
N VAL A 204 -1.22 -11.34 -6.51
CA VAL A 204 -2.45 -10.97 -5.83
C VAL A 204 -3.60 -11.04 -6.84
N ASP A 205 -4.62 -11.81 -6.48
CA ASP A 205 -5.88 -11.99 -7.19
C ASP A 205 -7.00 -11.36 -6.34
N LEU A 206 -7.40 -10.15 -6.74
CA LEU A 206 -8.43 -9.35 -6.08
C LEU A 206 -9.85 -9.81 -6.44
N GLU A 207 -9.98 -10.67 -7.45
CA GLU A 207 -11.25 -11.31 -7.82
C GLU A 207 -11.51 -12.59 -6.99
N ASN A 208 -10.51 -13.05 -6.24
CA ASN A 208 -10.56 -14.29 -5.47
C ASN A 208 -9.99 -14.16 -4.06
N VAL A 209 -10.47 -13.18 -3.28
CA VAL A 209 -10.05 -12.99 -1.89
C VAL A 209 -10.86 -13.85 -0.93
N ASP A 210 -10.19 -14.45 0.06
CA ASP A 210 -10.85 -15.17 1.16
C ASP A 210 -11.47 -14.18 2.16
N MET A 211 -12.79 -14.25 2.32
CA MET A 211 -13.57 -13.40 3.23
C MET A 211 -14.15 -14.20 4.40
N TYR A 212 -13.83 -15.49 4.54
CA TYR A 212 -14.46 -16.42 5.50
C TYR A 212 -14.58 -15.88 6.94
N PRO A 213 -13.61 -15.16 7.54
CA PRO A 213 -13.76 -14.62 8.90
C PRO A 213 -14.67 -13.39 9.02
N PHE A 214 -15.08 -12.79 7.89
CA PHE A 214 -15.63 -11.43 7.84
C PHE A 214 -16.99 -11.32 7.15
N MET A 215 -17.41 -12.33 6.37
CA MET A 215 -18.67 -12.28 5.63
C MET A 215 -19.88 -11.95 6.52
N ASP A 216 -19.97 -12.56 7.71
CA ASP A 216 -21.07 -12.30 8.68
C ASP A 216 -21.09 -10.88 9.23
N ARG A 217 -20.02 -10.11 9.04
CA ARG A 217 -19.86 -8.74 9.55
C ARG A 217 -20.21 -7.69 8.49
N LEU A 218 -20.16 -8.06 7.21
CA LEU A 218 -20.46 -7.13 6.12
C LEU A 218 -21.93 -6.71 6.16
N ARG A 219 -22.16 -5.41 6.28
CA ARG A 219 -23.50 -4.83 6.20
C ARG A 219 -24.13 -5.18 4.85
N GLY A 220 -25.29 -5.84 4.88
CA GLY A 220 -26.03 -6.23 3.68
C GLY A 220 -25.66 -7.61 3.13
N ALA A 221 -24.61 -8.27 3.66
CA ALA A 221 -24.37 -9.66 3.34
C ALA A 221 -25.45 -10.55 3.98
N PRO A 222 -25.84 -11.65 3.34
CA PRO A 222 -26.72 -12.65 3.95
C PRO A 222 -26.12 -13.10 5.29
N ARG A 223 -26.94 -13.29 6.32
CA ARG A 223 -26.47 -14.00 7.51
C ARG A 223 -26.25 -15.46 7.13
N LEU A 224 -25.05 -15.93 7.38
CA LEU A 224 -24.58 -17.19 6.86
C LEU A 224 -24.92 -18.32 7.85
N GLU A 225 -25.40 -19.46 7.35
CA GLU A 225 -25.70 -20.60 8.22
C GLU A 225 -24.39 -21.17 8.82
N PRO A 226 -24.31 -21.40 10.16
CA PRO A 226 -23.05 -21.75 10.85
C PRO A 226 -22.28 -23.00 10.39
N ASN A 227 -22.74 -23.75 9.38
CA ASN A 227 -22.09 -24.99 8.90
C ASN A 227 -22.19 -25.20 7.38
N CYS A 228 -22.36 -24.15 6.56
CA CYS A 228 -22.42 -24.32 5.11
C CYS A 228 -21.09 -24.91 4.58
N PRO A 229 -21.12 -26.07 3.88
CA PRO A 229 -19.90 -26.70 3.38
C PRO A 229 -19.19 -25.89 2.29
N THR A 230 -19.84 -24.87 1.73
CA THR A 230 -19.26 -23.98 0.71
C THR A 230 -18.53 -22.76 1.29
N TRP A 231 -18.57 -22.53 2.62
CA TRP A 231 -17.89 -21.38 3.24
C TRP A 231 -16.38 -21.31 2.94
N PRO A 232 -15.60 -22.39 3.10
CA PRO A 232 -14.15 -22.31 2.95
C PRO A 232 -13.71 -22.10 1.49
N THR A 233 -14.63 -22.33 0.54
CA THR A 233 -14.39 -22.23 -0.90
C THR A 233 -14.99 -20.96 -1.52
N MET A 234 -15.77 -20.19 -0.77
CA MET A 234 -16.28 -18.91 -1.27
C MET A 234 -15.13 -17.93 -1.48
N ARG A 235 -15.20 -17.24 -2.62
CA ARG A 235 -14.23 -16.24 -3.04
C ARG A 235 -14.98 -14.97 -3.40
N TYR A 236 -14.40 -13.85 -3.01
CA TYR A 236 -15.02 -12.55 -3.15
C TYR A 236 -14.29 -11.72 -4.18
N ASP A 237 -15.05 -11.15 -5.11
CA ASP A 237 -14.53 -10.15 -6.04
C ASP A 237 -14.51 -8.80 -5.33
N THR A 238 -13.34 -8.43 -4.82
CA THR A 238 -13.15 -7.19 -4.06
C THR A 238 -13.20 -5.95 -4.94
N LEU A 239 -13.09 -6.08 -6.27
CA LEU A 239 -13.13 -4.96 -7.21
C LEU A 239 -14.56 -4.64 -7.62
N ARG A 240 -15.41 -5.66 -7.76
CA ARG A 240 -16.81 -5.51 -8.16
C ARG A 240 -17.77 -5.49 -6.98
N GLY A 241 -17.35 -5.99 -5.82
CA GLY A 241 -18.14 -5.98 -4.61
C GLY A 241 -19.22 -7.05 -4.60
N HIS A 242 -18.97 -8.25 -5.14
CA HIS A 242 -19.96 -9.33 -5.16
C HIS A 242 -19.36 -10.72 -4.85
N LEU A 243 -20.21 -11.59 -4.33
CA LEU A 243 -19.95 -13.02 -4.19
C LEU A 243 -20.15 -13.69 -5.55
N LYS A 244 -19.25 -14.60 -5.94
CA LYS A 244 -19.47 -15.42 -7.14
C LYS A 244 -20.69 -16.34 -6.91
N GLY A 245 -21.85 -15.95 -7.42
CA GLY A 245 -23.16 -16.60 -7.22
C GLY A 245 -24.27 -15.94 -8.06
N PRO A 246 -25.50 -16.50 -8.06
CA PRO A 246 -26.58 -16.09 -8.97
C PRO A 246 -27.27 -14.76 -8.61
N ASP A 247 -27.06 -14.21 -7.41
CA ASP A 247 -27.73 -13.00 -6.93
C ASP A 247 -26.74 -11.83 -6.75
N GLU A 248 -27.00 -10.69 -7.38
CA GLU A 248 -26.21 -9.46 -7.24
C GLU A 248 -26.52 -8.77 -5.90
N ILE A 249 -25.62 -8.91 -4.91
CA ILE A 249 -25.66 -8.12 -3.68
C ILE A 249 -24.57 -7.05 -3.77
N ASN A 250 -24.96 -5.77 -3.70
CA ASN A 250 -24.01 -4.65 -3.66
C ASN A 250 -23.28 -4.64 -2.30
N LEU A 251 -22.09 -5.23 -2.26
CA LEU A 251 -21.24 -5.27 -1.08
C LEU A 251 -20.04 -4.31 -1.23
N PRO A 252 -19.33 -3.97 -0.14
CA PRO A 252 -18.21 -3.03 -0.20
C PRO A 252 -17.10 -3.52 -1.14
N ARG A 253 -16.55 -2.61 -1.95
CA ARG A 253 -15.47 -2.88 -2.91
C ARG A 253 -14.25 -1.98 -2.67
N LEU A 254 -13.17 -2.28 -3.35
CA LEU A 254 -12.00 -1.43 -3.47
C LEU A 254 -12.24 -0.35 -4.53
N ASP A 255 -11.79 0.86 -4.23
CA ASP A 255 -11.91 2.02 -5.11
C ASP A 255 -10.60 2.32 -5.84
N TRP A 256 -9.47 1.88 -5.28
CA TRP A 256 -8.13 2.16 -5.81
C TRP A 256 -7.11 1.08 -5.49
N VAL A 257 -6.29 0.74 -6.49
CA VAL A 257 -5.19 -0.21 -6.35
C VAL A 257 -3.89 0.48 -6.77
N VAL A 258 -2.94 0.54 -5.85
CA VAL A 258 -1.57 1.00 -6.14
C VAL A 258 -0.64 -0.21 -6.18
N ALA A 259 0.18 -0.34 -7.22
CA ALA A 259 1.19 -1.40 -7.32
C ALA A 259 2.60 -0.84 -7.49
N GLY A 260 3.60 -1.53 -6.95
CA GLY A 260 4.98 -1.09 -7.04
C GLY A 260 6.00 -2.06 -6.44
N GLY A 261 7.23 -1.98 -6.96
CA GLY A 261 8.35 -2.79 -6.52
C GLY A 261 9.16 -2.21 -5.37
N GLU A 262 10.01 -3.03 -4.77
CA GLU A 262 10.81 -2.67 -3.60
C GLU A 262 11.99 -1.75 -3.97
N SER A 263 12.27 -0.76 -3.12
CA SER A 263 13.36 0.21 -3.32
C SER A 263 14.40 0.17 -2.21
N GLY A 264 15.62 0.56 -2.53
CA GLY A 264 16.74 0.67 -1.60
C GLY A 264 17.68 -0.53 -1.59
N GLN A 265 18.59 -0.52 -0.62
CA GLN A 265 19.52 -1.61 -0.41
C GLN A 265 18.74 -2.88 -0.02
N GLY A 266 19.11 -4.02 -0.63
CA GLY A 266 18.44 -5.30 -0.38
C GLY A 266 17.07 -5.45 -1.05
N ALA A 267 16.67 -4.50 -1.90
CA ALA A 267 15.39 -4.57 -2.61
C ALA A 267 15.24 -5.88 -3.37
N ARG A 268 14.09 -6.53 -3.17
CA ARG A 268 13.69 -7.74 -3.89
C ARG A 268 13.04 -7.38 -5.24
N PRO A 269 13.29 -8.16 -6.29
CA PRO A 269 12.62 -7.97 -7.57
C PRO A 269 11.13 -8.30 -7.51
N THR A 270 10.31 -7.49 -8.18
CA THR A 270 8.90 -7.75 -8.43
C THR A 270 8.75 -8.40 -9.81
N TYR A 271 7.94 -9.45 -9.90
CA TYR A 271 7.70 -10.12 -11.17
C TYR A 271 6.72 -9.33 -12.05
N LEU A 272 7.07 -9.13 -13.33
CA LEU A 272 6.31 -8.34 -14.30
C LEU A 272 4.84 -8.74 -14.37
N ASN A 273 4.57 -10.05 -14.43
CA ASN A 273 3.21 -10.53 -14.62
C ASN A 273 2.31 -10.30 -13.41
N TRP A 274 2.85 -10.16 -12.19
CA TRP A 274 2.03 -9.81 -11.02
C TRP A 274 1.43 -8.40 -11.16
N VAL A 275 2.23 -7.45 -11.66
CA VAL A 275 1.78 -6.07 -11.87
C VAL A 275 0.79 -5.99 -13.03
N ARG A 276 1.06 -6.70 -14.14
CA ARG A 276 0.13 -6.78 -15.28
C ARG A 276 -1.22 -7.36 -14.85
N LEU A 277 -1.19 -8.45 -14.10
CA LEU A 277 -2.40 -9.10 -13.61
C LEU A 277 -3.26 -8.17 -12.75
N LEU A 278 -2.64 -7.39 -11.84
CA LEU A 278 -3.36 -6.38 -11.06
C LEU A 278 -3.94 -5.26 -11.93
N ARG A 279 -3.18 -4.75 -12.91
CA ARG A 279 -3.65 -3.76 -13.88
C ARG A 279 -4.88 -4.28 -14.62
N ASP A 280 -4.79 -5.49 -15.14
CA ASP A 280 -5.82 -6.08 -16.01
C ASP A 280 -7.11 -6.36 -15.23
N GLN A 281 -7.02 -6.89 -13.99
CA GLN A 281 -8.17 -7.03 -13.09
C GLN A 281 -8.84 -5.67 -12.81
N CYS A 282 -8.05 -4.63 -12.53
CA CYS A 282 -8.61 -3.29 -12.27
C CYS A 282 -9.28 -2.69 -13.51
N ALA A 283 -8.66 -2.85 -14.68
CA ALA A 283 -9.19 -2.37 -15.94
C ALA A 283 -10.53 -3.05 -16.28
N ASP A 284 -10.61 -4.37 -16.07
CA ASP A 284 -11.82 -5.17 -16.31
C ASP A 284 -12.95 -4.84 -15.33
N ALA A 285 -12.62 -4.45 -14.09
CA ALA A 285 -13.60 -4.04 -13.08
C ALA A 285 -13.93 -2.52 -13.09
N GLY A 286 -13.23 -1.72 -13.89
CA GLY A 286 -13.38 -0.26 -13.89
C GLY A 286 -12.88 0.42 -12.60
N VAL A 287 -11.95 -0.21 -11.89
CA VAL A 287 -11.33 0.31 -10.65
C VAL A 287 -10.05 1.08 -10.99
N ALA A 288 -9.79 2.19 -10.29
CA ALA A 288 -8.61 3.00 -10.55
C ALA A 288 -7.32 2.22 -10.22
N PHE A 289 -6.36 2.23 -11.15
CA PHE A 289 -5.07 1.57 -11.00
C PHE A 289 -3.91 2.57 -11.15
N HIS A 290 -3.00 2.57 -10.18
CA HIS A 290 -1.78 3.37 -10.20
C HIS A 290 -0.55 2.46 -10.09
N PHE A 291 0.26 2.43 -11.15
CA PHE A 291 1.58 1.82 -11.09
C PHE A 291 2.62 2.86 -10.68
N LYS A 292 3.14 2.73 -9.46
CA LYS A 292 4.05 3.72 -8.91
C LYS A 292 5.42 3.64 -9.56
N GLN A 293 6.06 2.46 -9.53
CA GLN A 293 7.39 2.20 -10.09
C GLN A 293 7.82 0.73 -9.89
N TRP A 294 8.90 0.32 -10.55
CA TRP A 294 9.52 -1.00 -10.37
C TRP A 294 10.46 -1.14 -9.18
N GLY A 295 10.85 -0.03 -8.53
CA GLY A 295 11.84 -0.07 -7.46
C GLY A 295 13.26 -0.16 -8.00
N GLU A 296 14.14 -1.00 -7.47
CA GLU A 296 15.55 -1.08 -7.95
C GLU A 296 15.74 -1.93 -9.22
N TRP A 297 14.69 -2.62 -9.68
CA TRP A 297 14.78 -3.66 -10.68
C TRP A 297 13.97 -3.30 -11.92
N SER A 298 14.43 -3.66 -13.12
CA SER A 298 13.65 -3.57 -14.35
C SER A 298 13.34 -4.96 -14.88
N PRO A 299 12.12 -5.23 -15.39
CA PRO A 299 11.83 -6.46 -16.10
C PRO A 299 12.77 -6.68 -17.28
N VAL A 300 13.18 -7.93 -17.50
CA VAL A 300 13.96 -8.38 -18.67
C VAL A 300 13.42 -9.71 -19.17
N LYS A 301 13.62 -10.04 -20.45
CA LYS A 301 13.21 -11.32 -21.05
C LYS A 301 14.42 -12.01 -21.67
N LEU A 302 14.54 -13.32 -21.43
CA LEU A 302 15.47 -14.18 -22.17
C LEU A 302 14.82 -14.69 -23.45
N TRP A 303 15.57 -14.63 -24.55
CA TRP A 303 15.25 -15.31 -25.80
C TRP A 303 16.26 -16.44 -25.99
N PHE A 304 15.74 -17.59 -26.36
CA PHE A 304 16.53 -18.72 -26.82
C PHE A 304 16.29 -18.77 -28.32
N ASP A 305 17.33 -18.48 -29.12
CA ASP A 305 17.25 -18.69 -30.55
C ASP A 305 17.35 -20.20 -30.81
N ASP A 306 16.25 -20.80 -31.29
CA ASP A 306 16.23 -22.23 -31.64
C ASP A 306 17.10 -22.55 -32.89
N ASP A 307 17.58 -21.52 -33.60
CA ASP A 307 18.31 -21.65 -34.88
C ASP A 307 19.85 -21.64 -34.75
N ASP A 308 20.42 -21.37 -33.56
CA ASP A 308 21.88 -21.43 -33.41
C ASP A 308 22.36 -22.89 -33.24
N HIS A 309 22.71 -23.51 -34.38
CA HIS A 309 23.27 -24.87 -34.45
C HIS A 309 24.70 -24.96 -33.89
N SER A 310 25.21 -23.90 -33.26
CA SER A 310 26.42 -23.94 -32.46
C SER A 310 26.04 -24.15 -31.00
N GLY A 311 26.09 -25.39 -30.52
CA GLY A 311 25.67 -25.77 -29.16
C GLY A 311 26.36 -24.97 -28.03
N GLY A 312 25.79 -23.81 -27.69
CA GLY A 312 26.32 -22.86 -26.73
C GLY A 312 25.22 -21.94 -26.19
N ALA A 313 25.07 -21.94 -24.87
CA ALA A 313 24.37 -21.01 -23.98
C ALA A 313 23.49 -19.89 -24.58
N ALA A 314 22.25 -19.77 -24.07
CA ALA A 314 21.30 -18.66 -24.30
C ALA A 314 21.98 -17.32 -24.65
N SER A 315 21.85 -16.89 -25.91
CA SER A 315 22.68 -15.82 -26.44
C SER A 315 22.04 -14.42 -26.41
N ALA A 316 20.74 -14.27 -26.10
CA ALA A 316 20.09 -12.95 -26.14
C ALA A 316 19.16 -12.66 -24.95
N ILE A 317 19.61 -11.79 -24.03
CA ILE A 317 18.72 -11.04 -23.14
C ILE A 317 18.21 -9.83 -23.94
N ALA A 318 16.98 -9.90 -24.47
CA ALA A 318 16.37 -8.77 -25.19
C ALA A 318 15.21 -8.19 -24.36
N GLY A 319 15.24 -6.87 -24.18
CA GLY A 319 14.37 -6.13 -23.24
C GLY A 319 15.01 -4.86 -22.67
N CYS A 320 16.29 -4.63 -22.95
CA CYS A 320 16.88 -3.29 -22.87
C CYS A 320 16.52 -2.58 -24.18
N CYS A 321 15.48 -1.75 -24.21
CA CYS A 321 14.99 -1.14 -25.44
C CYS A 321 16.00 -0.28 -26.24
N ASP A 322 17.28 -0.18 -25.88
CA ASP A 322 18.25 0.60 -26.66
C ASP A 322 19.69 0.06 -26.76
N LYS A 323 20.14 -0.94 -25.97
CA LYS A 323 21.56 -1.38 -25.97
C LYS A 323 21.77 -2.84 -25.54
N PRO A 324 21.80 -3.82 -26.48
CA PRO A 324 22.19 -5.21 -26.20
C PRO A 324 23.63 -5.34 -25.66
N GLU A 325 24.50 -4.39 -26.00
CA GLU A 325 25.92 -4.36 -25.63
C GLU A 325 26.16 -3.84 -24.20
N ALA A 326 25.10 -3.37 -23.52
CA ALA A 326 25.18 -2.85 -22.15
C ALA A 326 25.20 -3.96 -21.07
N HIS A 327 25.19 -5.22 -21.47
CA HIS A 327 25.41 -6.35 -20.56
C HIS A 327 26.88 -6.42 -20.14
N THR A 328 27.28 -5.57 -19.18
CA THR A 328 28.53 -5.79 -18.47
C THR A 328 28.31 -6.93 -17.47
N ALA A 329 29.29 -7.82 -17.31
CA ALA A 329 29.29 -8.94 -16.36
C ALA A 329 29.11 -8.54 -14.87
N SER A 330 28.94 -7.26 -14.59
CA SER A 330 28.76 -6.67 -13.26
C SER A 330 27.28 -6.44 -12.87
N GLN A 331 26.31 -6.70 -13.75
CA GLN A 331 24.89 -6.46 -13.46
C GLN A 331 24.20 -7.71 -12.92
N GLU A 332 23.46 -7.55 -11.82
CA GLU A 332 22.72 -8.63 -11.17
C GLU A 332 21.40 -8.88 -11.92
N CYS A 333 21.28 -10.07 -12.53
CA CYS A 333 20.08 -10.55 -13.21
C CYS A 333 19.52 -11.77 -12.48
N LEU A 334 18.22 -11.70 -12.17
CA LEU A 334 17.46 -12.78 -11.52
C LEU A 334 16.32 -13.21 -12.43
N PHE A 335 16.09 -14.50 -12.53
CA PHE A 335 15.00 -15.07 -13.32
C PHE A 335 14.08 -15.91 -12.44
N ARG A 336 12.79 -15.90 -12.75
CA ARG A 336 11.82 -16.66 -11.96
C ARG A 336 11.69 -18.08 -12.52
N GLN A 337 11.99 -19.09 -11.69
CA GLN A 337 11.88 -20.51 -12.01
C GLN A 337 11.27 -21.23 -10.80
N ASP A 338 10.19 -21.98 -11.00
CA ASP A 338 9.49 -22.74 -9.94
C ASP A 338 9.23 -21.89 -8.67
N ASP A 339 8.72 -20.67 -8.87
CA ASP A 339 8.48 -19.64 -7.84
C ASP A 339 9.70 -19.09 -7.08
N GLN A 340 10.91 -19.45 -7.49
CA GLN A 340 12.16 -18.95 -6.93
C GLN A 340 12.88 -17.99 -7.88
N TRP A 341 13.68 -17.11 -7.31
CA TRP A 341 14.60 -16.25 -8.07
C TRP A 341 15.95 -16.95 -8.19
N VAL A 342 16.39 -17.18 -9.43
CA VAL A 342 17.64 -17.85 -9.77
C VAL A 342 18.56 -16.88 -10.50
N HIS A 343 19.84 -16.87 -10.14
CA HIS A 343 20.82 -16.02 -10.82
C HIS A 343 21.14 -16.53 -12.22
N TRP A 344 21.30 -15.61 -13.16
CA TRP A 344 22.00 -15.94 -14.40
C TRP A 344 23.47 -16.33 -14.10
N PRO A 345 24.05 -17.36 -14.74
CA PRO A 345 23.51 -18.20 -15.82
C PRO A 345 22.87 -19.52 -15.37
N GLN A 346 22.48 -19.67 -14.10
CA GLN A 346 21.95 -20.93 -13.54
C GLN A 346 20.52 -21.26 -13.97
N VAL A 347 19.93 -20.48 -14.89
CA VAL A 347 18.56 -20.62 -15.37
C VAL A 347 18.45 -21.84 -16.28
N GLN A 348 17.50 -22.73 -16.01
CA GLN A 348 17.36 -23.99 -16.76
C GLN A 348 16.17 -23.98 -17.74
N ALA A 349 15.31 -22.96 -17.71
CA ALA A 349 14.05 -22.94 -18.46
C ALA A 349 14.12 -22.06 -19.72
N ASN A 350 13.60 -22.59 -20.84
CA ASN A 350 13.33 -21.82 -22.05
C ASN A 350 12.20 -20.80 -21.78
N SER A 351 12.40 -19.52 -22.15
CA SER A 351 11.47 -18.37 -21.96
C SER A 351 11.31 -17.78 -20.54
N ALA A 352 12.40 -17.62 -19.79
CA ALA A 352 12.32 -16.96 -18.48
C ALA A 352 12.13 -15.43 -18.57
N ILE A 353 11.12 -14.91 -17.86
CA ILE A 353 11.00 -13.49 -17.52
C ILE A 353 11.78 -13.26 -16.23
N GLY A 354 12.66 -12.27 -16.26
CA GLY A 354 13.53 -11.93 -15.15
C GLY A 354 13.45 -10.46 -14.77
N ALA A 355 14.35 -10.08 -13.87
CA ALA A 355 14.54 -8.74 -13.39
C ALA A 355 16.03 -8.43 -13.34
N ARG A 356 16.41 -7.25 -13.80
CA ARG A 356 17.79 -6.75 -13.74
C ARG A 356 17.88 -5.56 -12.80
N ARG A 357 18.87 -5.57 -11.91
CA ARG A 357 19.10 -4.46 -11.00
C ARG A 357 19.76 -3.30 -11.73
N ILE A 358 19.00 -2.22 -11.94
CA ILE A 358 19.48 -1.03 -12.66
C ILE A 358 19.39 0.25 -11.83
N GLY A 359 18.86 0.14 -10.61
CA GLY A 359 18.71 1.27 -9.70
C GLY A 359 17.39 2.00 -9.90
N LYS A 360 16.85 2.55 -8.81
CA LYS A 360 15.53 3.22 -8.78
C LYS A 360 15.31 4.23 -9.90
N ALA A 361 16.29 5.10 -10.13
CA ALA A 361 16.16 6.17 -11.12
C ALA A 361 16.01 5.63 -12.55
N ALA A 362 16.66 4.51 -12.87
CA ALA A 362 16.64 3.92 -14.21
C ALA A 362 15.48 2.93 -14.41
N ALA A 363 15.03 2.26 -13.35
CA ALA A 363 13.93 1.29 -13.39
C ALA A 363 12.61 1.92 -13.84
N GLY A 364 12.39 3.20 -13.52
CA GLY A 364 11.29 3.98 -14.07
C GLY A 364 9.91 3.57 -13.56
N ARG A 365 8.89 4.14 -14.23
CA ARG A 365 7.48 4.09 -13.82
C ARG A 365 6.53 3.57 -14.90
N THR A 366 7.07 3.12 -16.03
CA THR A 366 6.27 2.60 -17.13
C THR A 366 6.04 1.11 -16.95
N LEU A 367 4.80 0.68 -17.08
CA LEU A 367 4.41 -0.71 -17.26
C LEU A 367 4.06 -0.88 -18.73
N ASP A 368 4.76 -1.76 -19.45
CA ASP A 368 4.58 -1.96 -20.89
C ASP A 368 4.67 -0.67 -21.72
N GLY A 369 5.58 0.22 -21.33
CA GLY A 369 5.79 1.52 -21.99
C GLY A 369 4.75 2.59 -21.66
N VAL A 370 3.76 2.29 -20.80
CA VAL A 370 2.67 3.20 -20.44
C VAL A 370 2.76 3.61 -18.97
N ILE A 371 2.45 4.87 -18.69
CA ILE A 371 2.25 5.37 -17.32
C ILE A 371 0.83 5.04 -16.88
N HIS A 372 0.68 4.41 -15.72
CA HIS A 372 -0.62 4.18 -15.10
C HIS A 372 -0.71 5.00 -13.81
N ASP A 373 -1.49 6.06 -13.83
CA ASP A 373 -1.57 7.04 -12.74
C ASP A 373 -3.01 7.42 -12.37
N ALA A 374 -3.95 6.50 -12.56
CA ALA A 374 -5.36 6.74 -12.25
C ALA A 374 -5.62 6.89 -10.74
N TYR A 375 -6.63 7.69 -10.40
CA TYR A 375 -7.16 7.89 -9.05
C TYR A 375 -8.68 7.70 -9.05
N PRO A 376 -9.29 7.36 -7.90
CA PRO A 376 -10.74 7.34 -7.75
C PRO A 376 -11.40 8.64 -8.21
N CYS A 377 -12.48 8.52 -8.97
CA CYS A 377 -13.32 9.65 -9.31
C CYS A 377 -13.99 10.16 -8.03
N ARG A 378 -13.77 11.43 -7.68
CA ARG A 378 -14.61 12.10 -6.69
C ARG A 378 -15.93 12.42 -7.37
N GLU A 379 -17.01 11.75 -7.00
CA GLU A 379 -18.33 12.36 -7.17
C GLU A 379 -18.28 13.67 -6.39
N ARG A 380 -18.35 14.80 -7.12
CA ARG A 380 -18.53 16.09 -6.48
C ARG A 380 -19.96 16.09 -5.97
N GLY A 381 -20.14 15.71 -4.71
CA GLY A 381 -21.39 15.94 -3.97
C GLY A 381 -21.73 17.42 -3.94
#